data_AF-A0A2N0NJ31-F1
#
_entry.id   AF-A0A2N0NJ31-F1
#
_cell.length_a   1.000
_cell.length_b   1.000
_cell.length_c   1.000
_cell.angle_alpha   90.00
_cell.angle_beta   90.00
_cell.angle_gamma   90.00
#
_symmetry.space_group_name_H-M   'P 1'
#
loop_
_entity.id
_entity.type
_entity.pdbx_description
1 polymer ?
#
loop_
_entity_poly.entity_id
_entity_poly.type
_entity_poly.pdbx_seq_one_letter_code
_entity_poly.pdbx_strand_id
1 'polypeptide(L)'
;MFYDYCYEKYGNIHEIYDCDRSIILCRREYLENFLSLSEKNAHWMRFNNSIKPEEFGTKGKGILFNNNFKSWVFNRQFFSQAILSPKFTDEAIDWINKLFDELESYWNKLFLEEIIKENKVQLDFSGWFNNFTNDIIISLLTGEKSYSMAAYFTTLSDEKSQSAMINDSVKLVQALRKQLLG
;
A
#
# COMPACT_ATOMS: atom_id res chain seq x y z
N MET A 1 0.99 -17.05 16.72
CA MET A 1 1.71 -18.11 17.47
C MET A 1 2.73 -17.55 18.46
N PHE A 2 3.72 -16.73 18.04
CA PHE A 2 4.69 -16.12 18.98
C PHE A 2 4.07 -15.04 19.89
N TYR A 3 3.41 -14.03 19.32
CA TYR A 3 2.79 -12.95 20.10
C TYR A 3 1.66 -13.44 21.01
N ASP A 4 0.89 -14.44 20.58
CA ASP A 4 -0.16 -15.06 21.41
C ASP A 4 0.45 -15.74 22.65
N TYR A 5 1.53 -16.49 22.47
CA TYR A 5 2.27 -17.09 23.59
C TYR A 5 2.84 -16.04 24.54
N CYS A 6 3.43 -14.96 24.01
CA CYS A 6 3.94 -13.86 24.84
C CYS A 6 2.83 -13.17 25.63
N TYR A 7 1.67 -12.97 25.02
CA TYR A 7 0.50 -12.44 25.69
C TYR A 7 0.01 -13.37 26.82
N GLU A 8 -0.11 -14.67 26.56
CA GLU A 8 -0.53 -15.65 27.56
C GLU A 8 0.44 -15.72 28.75
N LYS A 9 1.74 -15.64 28.49
CA LYS A 9 2.78 -15.81 29.51
C LYS A 9 3.09 -14.52 30.28
N TYR A 10 3.13 -13.38 29.60
CA TYR A 10 3.60 -12.10 30.15
C TYR A 10 2.50 -11.05 30.30
N GLY A 11 1.30 -11.31 29.77
CA GLY A 11 0.12 -10.47 29.94
C GLY A 11 0.02 -9.30 28.96
N ASN A 12 -0.81 -8.33 29.32
CA ASN A 12 -1.31 -7.28 28.42
C ASN A 12 -0.26 -6.25 27.98
N ILE A 13 0.81 -6.08 28.76
CA ILE A 13 1.96 -5.23 28.45
C ILE A 13 3.21 -6.06 28.73
N HIS A 14 4.03 -6.25 27.71
CA HIS A 14 5.27 -6.98 27.85
C HIS A 14 6.32 -6.44 26.89
N GLU A 15 7.55 -6.84 27.11
CA GLU A 15 8.70 -6.35 26.38
C GLU A 15 9.41 -7.50 25.67
N ILE A 16 9.84 -7.24 24.44
CA ILE A 16 10.58 -8.20 23.62
C ILE A 16 11.88 -7.54 23.19
N TYR A 17 12.97 -8.29 23.33
CA TYR A 17 14.29 -7.93 22.85
C TYR A 17 14.61 -8.82 21.66
N ASP A 18 14.55 -8.25 20.47
CA ASP A 18 15.00 -8.91 19.24
C ASP A 18 16.16 -8.09 18.64
N CYS A 19 15.89 -7.23 17.65
CA CYS A 19 16.86 -6.24 17.15
C CYS A 19 16.90 -4.96 18.01
N ASP A 20 15.74 -4.52 18.48
CA ASP A 20 15.55 -3.34 19.34
C ASP A 20 14.59 -3.70 20.48
N ARG A 21 14.65 -2.92 21.56
CA ARG A 21 13.66 -2.99 22.65
C ARG A 21 12.27 -2.62 22.12
N SER A 22 11.35 -3.58 22.15
CA SER A 22 9.96 -3.39 21.71
C SER A 22 8.98 -3.59 22.86
N ILE A 23 8.14 -2.59 23.14
CA ILE A 23 7.04 -2.69 24.10
C ILE A 23 5.78 -3.09 23.34
N ILE A 24 5.20 -4.24 23.70
CA ILE A 24 3.99 -4.78 23.09
C ILE A 24 2.78 -4.39 23.95
N LEU A 25 1.76 -3.81 23.30
CA LEU A 25 0.51 -3.40 23.92
C LEU A 25 -0.63 -4.25 23.35
N CYS A 26 -1.23 -5.11 24.18
CA CYS A 26 -2.26 -6.07 23.73
C CYS A 26 -3.70 -5.64 24.03
N ARG A 27 -3.91 -4.45 24.60
CA ARG A 27 -5.23 -3.94 25.00
C ARG A 27 -5.58 -2.65 24.25
N ARG A 28 -6.87 -2.53 23.89
CA ARG A 28 -7.39 -1.37 23.15
C ARG A 28 -7.18 -0.06 23.90
N GLU A 29 -7.37 -0.04 25.22
CA GLU A 29 -7.29 1.18 26.02
C GLU A 29 -5.87 1.79 25.98
N TYR A 30 -4.83 0.96 25.85
CA TYR A 30 -3.45 1.44 25.67
C TYR A 30 -3.22 2.00 24.28
N LEU A 31 -3.82 1.39 23.26
CA LEU A 31 -3.73 1.86 21.87
C LEU A 31 -4.46 3.19 21.66
N GLU A 32 -5.62 3.39 22.31
CA GLU A 32 -6.36 4.65 22.21
C GLU A 32 -5.54 5.83 22.74
N ASN A 33 -4.89 5.66 23.89
CA ASN A 33 -3.98 6.67 24.43
C ASN A 33 -2.76 6.90 23.52
N PHE A 34 -2.15 5.81 23.03
CA PHE A 34 -0.96 5.86 22.18
C PHE A 34 -1.23 6.42 20.78
N LEU A 35 -2.42 6.19 20.22
CA LEU A 35 -2.82 6.66 18.89
C LEU A 35 -3.57 7.99 18.95
N SER A 36 -3.85 8.50 20.15
CA SER A 36 -4.53 9.79 20.32
C SER A 36 -3.76 10.90 19.59
N LEU A 37 -4.48 11.70 18.81
CA LEU A 37 -3.95 12.82 18.02
C LEU A 37 -3.60 14.05 18.87
N SER A 38 -3.36 13.85 20.17
CA SER A 38 -3.05 14.92 21.12
C SER A 38 -1.65 15.49 20.84
N GLU A 39 -1.51 16.82 20.86
CA GLU A 39 -0.20 17.49 20.87
C GLU A 39 0.67 17.07 22.06
N LYS A 40 0.07 16.48 23.10
CA LYS A 40 0.75 15.92 24.27
C LYS A 40 1.26 14.49 24.05
N ASN A 41 0.98 13.87 22.92
CA ASN A 41 1.40 12.51 22.63
C ASN A 41 2.89 12.49 22.22
N ALA A 42 3.72 11.91 23.09
CA ALA A 42 5.16 11.78 22.86
C ALA A 42 5.52 10.77 21.75
N HIS A 43 4.55 9.99 21.25
CA HIS A 43 4.75 8.85 20.37
C HIS A 43 4.28 9.09 18.92
N TRP A 44 4.57 10.26 18.38
CA TRP A 44 4.22 10.62 17.00
C TRP A 44 5.14 9.97 15.95
N MET A 45 6.39 9.65 16.34
CA MET A 45 7.38 9.02 15.46
C MET A 45 7.02 7.55 15.21
N ARG A 46 6.94 7.15 13.93
CA ARG A 46 6.48 5.81 13.53
C ARG A 46 7.61 4.81 13.28
N PHE A 47 8.77 5.29 12.86
CA PHE A 47 9.95 4.48 12.62
C PHE A 47 11.15 5.08 13.33
N ASN A 48 11.92 4.22 13.98
CA ASN A 48 13.26 4.56 14.45
C ASN A 48 14.20 4.69 13.24
N ASN A 49 15.37 5.29 13.43
CA ASN A 49 16.43 5.41 12.41
C ASN A 49 17.03 4.04 12.00
N SER A 50 16.48 2.91 12.45
CA SER A 50 16.88 1.55 12.07
C SER A 50 16.57 1.23 10.61
N ILE A 51 15.47 1.77 10.08
CA ILE A 51 15.29 1.90 8.63
C ILE A 51 16.17 3.05 8.20
N LYS A 52 17.15 2.83 7.33
CA LYS A 52 18.12 3.84 6.87
C LYS A 52 17.47 4.77 5.85
N PRO A 53 16.76 5.84 6.25
CA PRO A 53 15.97 6.64 5.33
C PRO A 53 16.90 7.61 4.55
N GLU A 54 18.17 7.68 4.95
CA GLU A 54 19.26 8.38 4.29
C GLU A 54 19.59 7.74 2.95
N GLU A 55 19.65 6.41 2.89
CA GLU A 55 19.92 5.66 1.66
C GLU A 55 18.84 5.91 0.61
N PHE A 56 17.61 6.17 1.04
CA PHE A 56 16.46 6.47 0.18
C PHE A 56 16.21 7.98 -0.02
N GLY A 57 17.01 8.86 0.59
CA GLY A 57 16.82 10.31 0.53
C GLY A 57 15.51 10.82 1.17
N THR A 58 14.86 10.00 2.00
CA THR A 58 13.57 10.25 2.65
C THR A 58 13.68 10.67 4.11
N LYS A 59 14.90 10.70 4.69
CA LYS A 59 15.13 11.14 6.08
C LYS A 59 14.54 12.53 6.31
N GLY A 60 13.65 12.64 7.30
CA GLY A 60 13.03 13.92 7.66
C GLY A 60 11.96 14.39 6.67
N LYS A 61 11.51 13.54 5.74
CA LYS A 61 10.52 13.89 4.71
C LYS A 61 9.25 13.05 4.82
N GLY A 62 8.14 13.59 4.30
CA GLY A 62 6.83 12.93 4.28
C GLY A 62 6.22 12.76 5.67
N ILE A 63 5.41 11.71 5.83
CA ILE A 63 4.73 11.35 7.09
C ILE A 63 5.46 10.21 7.82
N LEU A 64 5.96 9.22 7.07
CA LEU A 64 6.47 7.96 7.64
C LEU A 64 7.89 8.08 8.23
N PHE A 65 8.84 8.65 7.46
CA PHE A 65 10.26 8.74 7.83
C PHE A 65 10.66 10.15 8.32
N ASN A 66 9.67 10.96 8.69
CA ASN A 66 9.92 12.31 9.18
C ASN A 66 10.11 12.31 10.69
N ASN A 67 11.34 12.58 11.12
CA ASN A 67 11.74 12.70 12.52
C ASN A 67 11.82 14.17 13.01
N ASN A 68 11.38 15.13 12.19
CA ASN A 68 11.23 16.52 12.59
C ASN A 68 9.75 16.80 12.91
N PHE A 69 9.43 16.98 14.19
CA PHE A 69 8.05 17.16 14.65
C PHE A 69 7.33 18.30 13.93
N LYS A 70 7.97 19.47 13.79
CA LYS A 70 7.35 20.65 13.17
C LYS A 70 7.02 20.40 11.69
N SER A 71 7.94 19.78 10.95
CA SER A 71 7.72 19.39 9.55
C SER A 71 6.67 18.28 9.44
N TRP A 72 6.69 17.32 10.36
CA TRP A 72 5.74 16.22 10.39
C TRP A 72 4.30 16.72 10.61
N VAL A 73 4.08 17.63 11.57
CA VAL A 73 2.75 18.23 11.82
C VAL A 73 2.22 18.91 10.57
N PHE A 74 3.04 19.73 9.92
CA PHE A 74 2.66 20.41 8.68
C PHE A 74 2.31 19.42 7.55
N ASN A 75 3.18 18.44 7.29
CA ASN A 75 2.92 17.42 6.26
C ASN A 75 1.65 16.63 6.58
N ARG A 76 1.47 16.22 7.84
CA ARG A 76 0.30 15.46 8.28
C ARG A 76 -0.99 16.26 8.09
N GLN A 77 -1.00 17.55 8.42
CA GLN A 77 -2.14 18.43 8.20
C GLN A 77 -2.47 18.53 6.70
N PHE A 78 -1.46 18.81 5.87
CA PHE A 78 -1.61 18.89 4.42
C PHE A 78 -2.22 17.61 3.83
N PHE A 79 -1.61 16.45 4.11
CA PHE A 79 -2.09 15.17 3.59
C PHE A 79 -3.48 14.79 4.12
N SER A 80 -3.78 15.10 5.39
CA SER A 80 -5.11 14.82 5.96
C SER A 80 -6.18 15.66 5.26
N GLN A 81 -5.91 16.95 4.99
CA GLN A 81 -6.85 17.81 4.27
C GLN A 81 -7.05 17.37 2.82
N ALA A 82 -6.01 16.88 2.15
CA ALA A 82 -6.11 16.39 0.78
C ALA A 82 -6.87 15.05 0.69
N ILE A 83 -6.39 14.03 1.40
CA ILE A 83 -6.84 12.64 1.24
C ILE A 83 -8.11 12.33 2.03
N LEU A 84 -8.33 12.96 3.19
CA LEU A 84 -9.54 12.73 3.99
C LEU A 84 -10.69 13.67 3.62
N SER A 85 -10.56 14.41 2.50
CA SER A 85 -11.65 15.24 2.01
C SER A 85 -12.74 14.38 1.38
N PRO A 86 -14.04 14.74 1.53
CA PRO A 86 -15.12 14.03 0.85
C PRO A 86 -14.92 13.98 -0.67
N LYS A 87 -14.40 15.05 -1.26
CA LYS A 87 -14.09 15.12 -2.70
C LYS A 87 -13.09 14.06 -3.15
N PHE A 88 -12.06 13.79 -2.33
CA PHE A 88 -11.12 12.72 -2.63
C PHE A 88 -11.80 11.35 -2.58
N THR A 89 -12.69 11.13 -1.61
CA THR A 89 -13.49 9.89 -1.53
C THR A 89 -14.37 9.69 -2.75
N ASP A 90 -15.05 10.75 -3.22
CA ASP A 90 -15.90 10.69 -4.41
C ASP A 90 -15.07 10.32 -5.66
N GLU A 91 -13.93 10.98 -5.86
CA GLU A 91 -13.01 10.69 -6.96
C GLU A 91 -12.44 9.26 -6.87
N ALA A 92 -12.10 8.80 -5.66
CA ALA A 92 -11.65 7.43 -5.42
C ALA A 92 -12.70 6.40 -5.81
N ILE A 93 -13.97 6.62 -5.46
CA ILE A 93 -15.07 5.73 -5.86
C ILE A 93 -15.20 5.69 -7.38
N ASP A 94 -15.14 6.84 -8.06
CA ASP A 94 -15.23 6.91 -9.52
C ASP A 94 -14.10 6.16 -10.22
N TRP A 95 -12.85 6.32 -9.75
CA TRP A 95 -11.72 5.56 -10.29
C TRP A 95 -11.82 4.07 -10.02
N ILE A 96 -12.21 3.69 -8.80
CA ILE A 96 -12.37 2.27 -8.41
C ILE A 96 -13.39 1.60 -9.34
N ASN A 97 -14.55 2.22 -9.57
CA ASN A 97 -15.57 1.65 -10.45
C ASN A 97 -15.05 1.47 -11.89
N LYS A 98 -14.46 2.52 -12.47
CA LYS A 98 -13.91 2.47 -13.84
C LYS A 98 -12.83 1.40 -14.00
N LEU A 99 -11.93 1.27 -13.02
CA LEU A 99 -10.85 0.28 -13.04
C LEU A 99 -11.37 -1.13 -12.75
N PHE A 100 -12.43 -1.27 -11.96
CA PHE A 100 -13.04 -2.56 -11.69
C PHE A 100 -13.78 -3.10 -12.92
N ASP A 101 -14.49 -2.25 -13.67
CA ASP A 101 -15.08 -2.62 -14.96
C ASP A 101 -14.00 -3.10 -15.96
N GLU A 102 -12.83 -2.46 -15.96
CA GLU A 102 -11.67 -2.86 -16.76
C GLU A 102 -11.09 -4.22 -16.32
N LEU A 103 -10.95 -4.43 -15.01
CA LEU A 103 -10.53 -5.71 -14.43
C LEU A 103 -11.50 -6.84 -14.82
N GLU A 104 -12.80 -6.61 -14.71
CA GLU A 104 -13.84 -7.57 -15.07
C GLU A 104 -13.78 -7.90 -16.56
N SER A 105 -13.56 -6.91 -17.43
CA SER A 105 -13.33 -7.11 -18.86
C SER A 105 -12.14 -8.04 -19.15
N TYR A 106 -11.02 -7.87 -18.45
CA TYR A 106 -9.87 -8.78 -18.58
C TYR A 106 -10.18 -10.20 -18.12
N TRP A 107 -10.86 -10.33 -16.98
CA TRP A 107 -11.28 -11.64 -16.49
C TRP A 107 -12.27 -12.31 -17.44
N ASN A 108 -13.21 -11.56 -18.00
CA ASN A 108 -14.14 -12.09 -19.00
C ASN A 108 -13.38 -12.63 -20.22
N LYS A 109 -12.37 -11.93 -20.73
CA LYS A 109 -11.56 -12.41 -21.86
C LYS A 109 -10.75 -13.67 -21.53
N LEU A 110 -10.05 -13.68 -20.40
CA LEU A 110 -9.20 -14.81 -20.02
C LEU A 110 -10.01 -16.04 -19.64
N PHE A 111 -11.07 -15.84 -18.84
CA PHE A 111 -11.75 -16.96 -18.19
C PHE A 111 -13.03 -17.36 -18.92
N LEU A 112 -13.79 -16.47 -19.58
CA LEU A 112 -14.98 -16.95 -20.32
C LEU A 112 -14.61 -17.68 -21.62
N GLU A 113 -13.48 -17.36 -22.27
CA GLU A 113 -13.01 -18.11 -23.43
C GLU A 113 -12.35 -19.45 -23.05
N GLU A 114 -11.67 -19.53 -21.90
CA GLU A 114 -10.95 -20.74 -21.45
C GLU A 114 -11.75 -21.70 -20.54
N ILE A 115 -12.76 -21.22 -19.78
CA ILE A 115 -13.67 -22.09 -19.00
C ILE A 115 -14.36 -23.13 -19.89
N ILE A 116 -14.54 -22.81 -21.18
CA ILE A 116 -15.15 -23.72 -22.17
C ILE A 116 -14.18 -24.83 -22.61
N LYS A 117 -12.85 -24.64 -22.50
CA LYS A 117 -11.88 -25.56 -23.10
C LYS A 117 -11.25 -26.54 -22.14
N GLU A 118 -10.92 -26.17 -20.90
CA GLU A 118 -10.39 -27.09 -19.90
C GLU A 118 -10.23 -26.33 -18.58
N ASN A 119 -10.73 -26.90 -17.49
CA ASN A 119 -10.85 -26.33 -16.14
C ASN A 119 -9.47 -26.05 -15.44
N LYS A 120 -8.51 -25.45 -16.14
CA LYS A 120 -7.08 -25.37 -15.77
C LYS A 120 -6.59 -23.98 -15.36
N VAL A 121 -7.39 -22.93 -15.51
CA VAL A 121 -6.91 -21.56 -15.25
C VAL A 121 -7.11 -21.21 -13.78
N GLN A 122 -6.02 -21.20 -13.02
CA GLN A 122 -6.03 -20.72 -11.64
C GLN A 122 -5.98 -19.19 -11.63
N LEU A 123 -7.05 -18.55 -11.14
CA LEU A 123 -7.09 -17.11 -10.96
C LEU A 123 -6.17 -16.68 -9.80
N ASP A 124 -5.05 -16.04 -10.12
CA ASP A 124 -4.18 -15.40 -9.13
C ASP A 124 -4.77 -14.06 -8.67
N PHE A 125 -5.65 -14.13 -7.67
CA PHE A 125 -6.23 -12.94 -7.05
C PHE A 125 -5.17 -11.97 -6.51
N SER A 126 -4.07 -12.47 -5.96
CA SER A 126 -3.03 -11.60 -5.40
C SER A 126 -2.36 -10.78 -6.49
N GLY A 127 -1.98 -11.42 -7.60
CA GLY A 127 -1.42 -10.75 -8.77
C GLY A 127 -2.36 -9.68 -9.34
N TRP A 128 -3.64 -10.01 -9.53
CA TRP A 128 -4.63 -9.07 -10.04
C TRP A 128 -4.84 -7.87 -9.11
N PHE A 129 -5.12 -8.10 -7.82
CA PHE A 129 -5.40 -7.02 -6.89
C PHE A 129 -4.18 -6.15 -6.60
N ASN A 130 -2.96 -6.70 -6.68
CA ASN A 130 -1.73 -5.91 -6.60
C ASN A 130 -1.62 -4.91 -7.77
N ASN A 131 -1.93 -5.34 -8.99
CA ASN A 131 -1.88 -4.47 -10.16
C ASN A 131 -3.06 -3.48 -10.20
N PHE A 132 -4.25 -3.91 -9.80
CA PHE A 132 -5.42 -3.05 -9.63
C PHE A 132 -5.17 -1.94 -8.60
N THR A 133 -4.59 -2.28 -7.45
CA THR A 133 -4.26 -1.31 -6.40
C THR A 133 -3.23 -0.29 -6.88
N ASN A 134 -2.23 -0.73 -7.68
CA ASN A 134 -1.28 0.21 -8.28
C ASN A 134 -1.99 1.20 -9.20
N ASP A 135 -2.88 0.72 -10.08
CA ASP A 135 -3.63 1.57 -11.01
C ASP A 135 -4.51 2.59 -10.26
N ILE A 136 -5.19 2.17 -9.18
CA ILE A 136 -5.94 3.09 -8.32
C ILE A 136 -5.01 4.15 -7.72
N ILE A 137 -3.90 3.75 -7.10
CA ILE A 137 -3.00 4.69 -6.42
C ILE A 137 -2.41 5.70 -7.40
N ILE A 138 -1.92 5.25 -8.55
CA ILE A 138 -1.32 6.16 -9.54
C ILE A 138 -2.37 7.09 -10.14
N SER A 139 -3.56 6.59 -10.46
CA SER A 139 -4.65 7.44 -10.97
C SER A 139 -5.11 8.48 -9.96
N LEU A 140 -5.21 8.14 -8.68
CA LEU A 140 -5.56 9.11 -7.64
C LEU A 140 -4.46 10.16 -7.39
N LEU A 141 -3.19 9.80 -7.56
CA LEU A 141 -2.07 10.71 -7.32
C LEU A 141 -1.75 11.60 -8.52
N THR A 142 -1.92 11.08 -9.74
CA THR A 142 -1.43 11.73 -10.97
C THR A 142 -2.55 12.16 -11.91
N GLY A 143 -3.77 11.63 -11.73
CA GLY A 143 -4.86 11.76 -12.69
C GLY A 143 -4.72 10.84 -13.91
N GLU A 144 -3.63 10.07 -14.01
CA GLU A 144 -3.29 9.23 -15.16
C GLU A 144 -3.30 7.73 -14.78
N LYS A 145 -3.59 6.87 -15.76
CA LYS A 145 -3.57 5.41 -15.54
C LYS A 145 -2.13 4.86 -15.62
N SER A 146 -1.78 3.95 -14.71
CA SER A 146 -0.53 3.17 -14.82
C SER A 146 -0.65 1.92 -15.69
N TYR A 147 -1.84 1.48 -16.09
CA TYR A 147 -2.02 0.31 -16.96
C TYR A 147 -1.32 -0.97 -16.46
N SER A 148 -1.12 -1.10 -15.14
CA SER A 148 -0.48 -2.25 -14.51
C SER A 148 -1.33 -3.51 -14.71
N MET A 149 -2.66 -3.39 -14.66
CA MET A 149 -3.56 -4.50 -14.99
C MET A 149 -3.46 -4.92 -16.45
N ALA A 150 -3.38 -3.97 -17.39
CA ALA A 150 -3.21 -4.27 -18.80
C ALA A 150 -1.88 -4.99 -19.09
N ALA A 151 -0.80 -4.55 -18.44
CA ALA A 151 0.49 -5.23 -18.49
C ALA A 151 0.40 -6.66 -17.95
N TYR A 152 -0.31 -6.86 -16.84
CA TYR A 152 -0.49 -8.19 -16.26
C TYR A 152 -1.35 -9.08 -17.16
N PHE A 153 -2.46 -8.57 -17.71
CA PHE A 153 -3.29 -9.26 -18.69
C PHE A 153 -2.48 -9.78 -19.87
N THR A 154 -1.65 -8.93 -20.48
CA THR A 154 -0.80 -9.29 -21.63
C THR A 154 0.30 -10.30 -21.31
N THR A 155 0.65 -10.50 -20.03
CA THR A 155 1.55 -11.61 -19.63
C THR A 155 0.82 -12.95 -19.55
N LEU A 156 -0.51 -12.92 -19.43
CA LEU A 156 -1.38 -14.09 -19.33
C LEU A 156 -2.08 -14.42 -20.66
N SER A 157 -2.26 -13.44 -21.54
CA SER A 157 -2.85 -13.63 -22.87
C SER A 157 -1.77 -13.78 -23.95
N ASP A 158 -2.10 -14.47 -25.04
CA ASP A 158 -1.24 -14.56 -26.23
C ASP A 158 -1.15 -13.25 -27.05
N GLU A 159 -1.82 -12.18 -26.60
CA GLU A 159 -1.86 -10.89 -27.27
C GLU A 159 -0.55 -10.09 -27.06
N LYS A 160 0.35 -10.16 -28.05
CA LYS A 160 1.69 -9.52 -28.00
C LYS A 160 1.73 -7.99 -28.18
N SER A 161 0.62 -7.27 -28.07
CA SER A 161 0.60 -5.82 -28.35
C SER A 161 0.59 -4.98 -27.07
N GLN A 162 1.75 -4.87 -26.42
CA GLN A 162 1.95 -3.86 -25.37
C GLN A 162 2.39 -2.53 -25.98
N SER A 163 1.68 -1.44 -25.66
CA SER A 163 2.11 -0.10 -26.04
C SER A 163 3.37 0.33 -25.27
N ALA A 164 4.17 1.24 -25.84
CA ALA A 164 5.36 1.78 -25.17
C ALA A 164 5.02 2.40 -23.79
N MET A 165 3.84 3.02 -23.69
CA MET A 165 3.31 3.60 -22.45
C MET A 165 3.09 2.56 -21.35
N ILE A 166 2.55 1.39 -21.68
CA ILE A 166 2.37 0.29 -20.73
C ILE A 166 3.73 -0.18 -20.21
N ASN A 167 4.70 -0.35 -21.11
CA ASN A 167 6.05 -0.79 -20.74
C ASN A 167 6.77 0.18 -19.81
N ASP A 168 6.66 1.49 -20.05
CA ASP A 168 7.31 2.48 -19.21
C ASP A 168 6.65 2.58 -17.83
N SER A 169 5.33 2.41 -17.75
CA SER A 169 4.64 2.34 -16.47
C SER A 169 5.01 1.10 -15.65
N VAL A 170 5.14 -0.06 -16.29
CA VAL A 170 5.63 -1.28 -15.62
C VAL A 170 7.02 -1.05 -15.03
N LYS A 171 7.93 -0.42 -15.78
CA LYS A 171 9.27 -0.06 -15.27
C LYS A 171 9.18 0.86 -14.06
N LEU A 172 8.30 1.86 -14.09
CA LEU A 172 8.08 2.77 -12.96
C LEU A 172 7.63 2.01 -11.70
N VAL A 173 6.61 1.17 -11.82
CA VAL A 173 6.08 0.37 -10.71
C VAL A 173 7.15 -0.58 -10.16
N GLN A 174 7.91 -1.24 -11.03
CA GLN A 174 9.02 -2.11 -10.63
C GLN A 174 10.13 -1.34 -9.90
N ALA A 175 10.49 -0.15 -10.39
CA ALA A 175 11.48 0.71 -9.75
C ALA A 175 11.01 1.15 -8.35
N LEU A 176 9.74 1.54 -8.20
CA LEU A 176 9.15 1.92 -6.92
C LEU A 176 9.13 0.73 -5.93
N ARG A 177 8.73 -0.46 -6.40
CA ARG A 177 8.75 -1.67 -5.57
C ARG A 177 10.15 -2.02 -5.09
N LYS A 178 11.13 -2.01 -5.99
CA LYS A 178 12.53 -2.24 -5.64
C LYS A 178 13.03 -1.23 -4.61
N GLN A 179 12.64 0.04 -4.76
CA GLN A 179 13.04 1.07 -3.82
C GLN A 179 12.39 0.93 -2.43
N LEU A 180 11.16 0.39 -2.34
CA LEU A 180 10.43 0.25 -1.07
C LEU A 180 10.70 -1.08 -0.35
N LEU A 181 10.98 -2.16 -1.09
CA LEU A 181 11.10 -3.52 -0.55
C LEU A 181 12.53 -4.08 -0.55
N GLY A 182 13.48 -3.42 -1.22
CA GLY A 182 14.86 -3.92 -1.40
C GLY A 182 15.02 -4.75 -2.66
#